data_AF-A0A3A1XCP1-F1
#
_entry.id   AF-A0A3A1XCP1-F1
#
_cell.length_a   1.000
_cell.length_b   1.000
_cell.length_c   1.000
_cell.angle_alpha   90.00
_cell.angle_beta   90.00
_cell.angle_gamma   90.00
#
_symmetry.space_group_name_H-M   'P 1'
#
loop_
_entity.id
_entity.type
_entity.pdbx_description
1 polymer ?
#
loop_
_entity_poly.entity_id
_entity_poly.type
_entity_poly.pdbx_seq_one_letter_code
_entity_poly.pdbx_strand_id
1 'polypeptide(L)'
;MSLLNASLTAQLSELLKKMVSKIEIISYVDNSETSQKVKALLEEVSQQSDKISISEINNNEINNSKRKPSFELRRKLDNPVNGEDTVSVSFAGLPLGHEFSSLVLALLQVSGYAPKISDEQ
;
A
#
# COMPACT_ATOMS: atom_id res chain seq x y z
N MET A 1 2.21 10.57 17.26
CA MET A 1 1.09 11.39 16.74
C MET A 1 0.59 10.69 15.49
N SER A 2 -0.72 10.53 15.32
CA SER A 2 -1.29 9.93 14.11
C SER A 2 -0.95 10.80 12.90
N LEU A 3 -0.46 10.22 11.82
CA LEU A 3 -0.25 10.92 10.54
C LEU A 3 -1.58 11.17 9.84
N LEU A 4 -2.54 10.27 10.00
CA LEU A 4 -3.90 10.44 9.53
C LEU A 4 -4.74 11.17 10.57
N ASN A 5 -5.48 12.20 10.14
CA ASN A 5 -6.48 12.81 11.01
C ASN A 5 -7.72 11.90 11.10
N ALA A 6 -8.54 12.08 12.14
CA ALA A 6 -9.69 11.21 12.41
C ALA A 6 -10.69 11.11 11.24
N SER A 7 -10.89 12.19 10.48
CA SER A 7 -11.79 12.19 9.31
C SER A 7 -11.22 11.34 8.17
N LEU A 8 -9.92 11.46 7.88
CA LEU A 8 -9.24 10.64 6.88
C LEU A 8 -9.21 9.17 7.28
N THR A 9 -8.96 8.86 8.55
CA THR A 9 -8.99 7.49 9.06
C THR A 9 -10.37 6.85 8.89
N ALA A 10 -11.44 7.59 9.23
CA ALA A 10 -12.81 7.11 9.04
C ALA A 10 -13.14 6.86 7.55
N GLN A 11 -12.74 7.78 6.66
CA GLN A 11 -12.91 7.62 5.22
C GLN A 11 -12.14 6.43 4.67
N LEU A 12 -10.89 6.25 5.12
CA LEU A 12 -10.05 5.12 4.73
C LEU A 12 -10.71 3.80 5.17
N SER A 13 -11.12 3.69 6.43
CA SER A 13 -11.77 2.48 6.95
C SER A 13 -13.02 2.12 6.14
N GLU A 14 -13.87 3.09 5.82
CA GLU A 14 -15.07 2.85 5.01
C GLU A 14 -14.73 2.37 3.59
N LEU A 15 -13.69 2.95 2.97
CA LEU A 15 -13.24 2.53 1.64
C LEU A 15 -12.65 1.13 1.66
N LEU A 16 -11.82 0.79 2.65
CA LEU A 16 -11.15 -0.51 2.75
C LEU A 16 -12.12 -1.68 3.00
N LYS A 17 -13.35 -1.44 3.45
CA LYS A 17 -14.42 -2.46 3.45
C LYS A 17 -14.68 -3.05 2.06
N LYS A 18 -14.37 -2.31 0.99
CA LYS A 18 -14.52 -2.75 -0.41
C LYS A 18 -13.36 -3.61 -0.90
N MET A 19 -12.30 -3.80 -0.11
CA MET A 19 -11.21 -4.68 -0.48
C MET A 19 -11.73 -6.10 -0.73
N VAL A 20 -11.28 -6.72 -1.81
CA VAL A 20 -11.73 -8.06 -2.20
C VAL A 20 -10.86 -9.12 -1.51
N SER A 21 -9.55 -9.07 -1.77
CA SER A 21 -8.58 -10.05 -1.30
C SER A 21 -7.61 -9.47 -0.24
N LYS A 22 -6.84 -10.36 0.40
CA LYS A 22 -5.71 -9.95 1.24
C LYS A 22 -4.59 -9.38 0.37
N ILE A 23 -3.91 -8.37 0.89
CA ILE A 23 -2.72 -7.78 0.29
C ILE A 23 -1.58 -7.73 1.31
N GLU A 24 -0.36 -7.76 0.81
CA GLU A 24 0.83 -7.58 1.62
C GLU A 24 1.51 -6.26 1.23
N ILE A 25 1.88 -5.48 2.24
CA ILE A 25 2.68 -4.27 2.09
C ILE A 25 4.11 -4.62 2.45
N ILE A 26 5.01 -4.58 1.48
CA ILE A 26 6.44 -4.75 1.72
C ILE A 26 7.08 -3.38 1.87
N SER A 27 7.69 -3.07 3.01
CA SER A 27 8.38 -1.80 3.24
C SER A 27 9.90 -1.94 3.08
N TYR A 28 10.49 -0.96 2.41
CA TYR A 28 11.93 -0.78 2.22
C TYR A 28 12.33 0.57 2.81
N VAL A 29 12.97 0.52 3.96
CA VAL A 29 13.13 1.67 4.85
C VAL A 29 14.54 1.73 5.42
N ASP A 30 14.94 2.92 5.81
CA ASP A 30 16.21 3.20 6.48
C ASP A 30 15.97 3.91 7.83
N ASN A 31 17.04 4.43 8.43
CA ASN A 31 16.98 5.11 9.72
C ASN A 31 16.59 6.60 9.61
N SER A 32 16.18 7.09 8.44
CA SER A 32 15.76 8.48 8.27
C SER A 32 14.41 8.78 8.92
N GLU A 33 14.18 10.04 9.26
CA GLU A 33 12.89 10.52 9.78
C GLU A 33 11.75 10.25 8.79
N THR A 34 12.02 10.40 7.48
CA THR A 34 11.03 10.11 6.43
C THR A 34 10.63 8.64 6.42
N SER A 35 11.60 7.72 6.59
CA SER A 35 11.31 6.29 6.73
C SER A 35 10.44 5.99 7.93
N GLN A 36 10.68 6.62 9.08
CA GLN A 36 9.84 6.47 10.26
C GLN A 36 8.40 6.96 10.02
N LYS A 37 8.23 8.07 9.29
CA LYS A 37 6.90 8.55 8.89
C LYS A 37 6.19 7.59 7.95
N VAL A 38 6.90 7.02 6.97
CA VAL A 38 6.31 6.00 6.08
C VAL A 38 5.87 4.78 6.89
N LYS A 39 6.71 4.26 7.82
CA LYS A 39 6.33 3.15 8.70
C LYS A 39 5.05 3.43 9.48
N ALA A 40 5.00 4.57 10.16
CA ALA A 40 3.82 4.96 10.95
C ALA A 40 2.56 5.04 10.09
N LEU A 41 2.65 5.58 8.87
CA LEU A 41 1.52 5.62 7.93
C LEU A 41 1.06 4.21 7.56
N LEU A 42 1.98 3.32 7.21
CA LEU A 42 1.65 1.94 6.82
C LEU A 42 0.99 1.19 7.99
N GLU A 43 1.51 1.34 9.21
CA GLU A 43 0.92 0.77 10.42
C GLU A 43 -0.52 1.27 10.64
N GLU A 44 -0.74 2.59 10.57
CA GLU A 44 -2.08 3.20 10.69
C GLU A 44 -3.06 2.66 9.62
N VAL A 45 -2.59 2.47 8.38
CA VAL A 45 -3.37 1.89 7.28
C VAL A 45 -3.71 0.43 7.54
N SER A 46 -2.75 -0.38 8.00
CA SER A 46 -3.00 -1.81 8.29
C SER A 46 -4.02 -2.03 9.40
N GLN A 47 -4.09 -1.12 10.38
CA GLN A 47 -5.07 -1.18 11.46
C GLN A 47 -6.52 -0.95 10.98
N GLN A 48 -6.70 -0.41 9.78
CA GLN A 48 -8.04 -0.16 9.23
C GLN A 48 -8.65 -1.39 8.54
N SER A 49 -7.90 -2.49 8.34
CA SER A 49 -8.40 -3.69 7.67
C SER A 49 -7.56 -4.94 7.95
N ASP A 50 -8.20 -6.01 8.42
CA ASP A 50 -7.55 -7.33 8.63
C ASP A 50 -7.08 -8.01 7.33
N LYS A 51 -7.38 -7.41 6.16
CA LYS A 51 -6.92 -7.88 4.85
C LYS A 51 -5.52 -7.34 4.50
N ILE A 52 -4.92 -6.51 5.34
CA ILE A 52 -3.61 -5.90 5.10
C ILE A 52 -2.60 -6.51 6.07
N SER A 53 -1.51 -7.06 5.54
CA SER A 53 -0.33 -7.43 6.31
C SER A 53 0.88 -6.58 5.92
N ILE A 54 1.79 -6.31 6.86
CA ILE A 54 3.02 -5.56 6.60
C ILE A 54 4.23 -6.47 6.81
N SER A 55 5.17 -6.44 5.86
CA SER A 55 6.46 -7.10 5.94
C SER A 55 7.56 -6.06 5.73
N GLU A 56 8.50 -5.95 6.66
CA GLU A 56 9.67 -5.06 6.52
C GLU A 56 10.88 -5.87 6.05
N ILE A 57 11.46 -5.49 4.91
CA ILE A 57 12.70 -6.10 4.43
C ILE A 57 13.87 -5.32 5.00
N ASN A 58 14.55 -5.92 5.98
CA ASN A 58 15.70 -5.32 6.64
C ASN A 58 16.90 -5.19 5.69
N ASN A 59 17.70 -4.16 5.93
CA ASN A 59 18.90 -3.76 5.17
C ASN A 59 20.00 -4.84 5.00
N ASN A 60 19.84 -6.01 5.60
CA ASN A 60 20.77 -7.14 5.50
C ASN A 60 20.43 -8.09 4.33
N GLU A 61 19.29 -7.92 3.65
CA GLU A 61 19.01 -8.67 2.42
C GLU A 61 19.60 -7.97 1.19
N ILE A 62 20.28 -8.79 0.37
CA ILE A 62 21.23 -8.48 -0.72
C ILE A 62 20.54 -7.87 -1.95
N ASN A 63 19.72 -6.83 -1.79
CA ASN A 63 19.14 -6.08 -2.91
C ASN A 63 19.11 -4.58 -2.60
N ASN A 64 20.30 -3.99 -2.61
CA ASN A 64 20.56 -2.57 -2.37
C ASN A 64 20.06 -1.62 -3.49
N SER A 65 19.10 -2.08 -4.33
CA SER A 65 18.63 -1.36 -5.52
C SER A 65 17.24 -0.71 -5.36
N LYS A 66 16.49 -1.05 -4.31
CA LYS A 66 15.18 -0.40 -4.03
C LYS A 66 15.41 0.99 -3.40
N ARG A 67 14.64 1.99 -3.85
CA ARG A 67 14.65 3.35 -3.26
C ARG A 67 14.21 3.27 -1.80
N LYS A 68 14.77 4.11 -0.93
CA LYS A 68 14.41 4.19 0.49
C LYS A 68 14.06 5.64 0.86
N PRO A 69 12.94 5.89 1.57
CA PRO A 69 11.87 4.93 1.84
C PRO A 69 11.04 4.61 0.60
N SER A 70 10.66 3.36 0.44
CA SER A 70 9.62 2.93 -0.50
C SER A 70 8.82 1.76 0.08
N PHE A 71 7.69 1.46 -0.52
CA PHE A 71 6.93 0.26 -0.20
C PHE A 71 6.19 -0.26 -1.44
N GLU A 72 5.90 -1.54 -1.42
CA GLU A 72 5.17 -2.25 -2.47
C GLU A 72 3.88 -2.83 -1.89
N LEU A 73 2.75 -2.50 -2.52
CA LEU A 73 1.48 -3.18 -2.30
C LEU A 73 1.44 -4.37 -3.24
N ARG A 74 1.39 -5.60 -2.73
CA ARG A 74 1.35 -6.80 -3.57
C ARG A 74 0.22 -7.76 -3.20
N ARG A 75 -0.22 -8.52 -4.18
CA ARG A 75 -1.13 -9.66 -4.01
C ARG A 75 -0.73 -10.78 -4.96
N LYS A 76 -0.71 -12.00 -4.45
CA LYS A 76 -0.58 -13.21 -5.27
C LYS A 76 -1.91 -13.52 -5.98
N LEU A 77 -1.85 -13.81 -7.27
CA LEU A 77 -2.98 -14.17 -8.11
C LEU A 77 -3.17 -15.68 -8.08
N ASP A 78 -4.40 -16.13 -7.89
CA ASP A 78 -4.73 -17.56 -7.96
C ASP A 78 -4.58 -18.11 -9.39
N ASN A 79 -4.85 -17.27 -10.38
CA ASN A 79 -4.68 -17.57 -11.80
C ASN A 79 -3.72 -16.53 -12.41
N PRO A 80 -2.54 -16.94 -12.89
CA PRO A 80 -1.59 -16.03 -13.53
C PRO A 80 -2.19 -15.33 -14.75
N VAL A 81 -1.85 -14.05 -14.93
CA VAL A 81 -2.22 -13.26 -16.11
C VAL A 81 -0.93 -12.92 -16.85
N ASN A 82 -0.85 -13.24 -18.14
CA ASN A 82 0.36 -13.02 -18.96
C ASN A 82 1.65 -13.64 -18.38
N GLY A 83 1.53 -14.73 -17.60
CA GLY A 83 2.66 -15.38 -16.94
C GLY A 83 3.08 -14.73 -15.61
N GLU A 84 2.42 -13.66 -15.18
CA GLU A 84 2.62 -13.05 -13.85
C GLU A 84 1.62 -13.64 -12.84
N ASP A 85 2.14 -14.15 -11.73
CA ASP A 85 1.36 -14.68 -10.61
C ASP A 85 1.22 -13.66 -9.46
N THR A 86 1.71 -12.45 -9.65
CA THR A 86 1.61 -11.36 -8.67
C THR A 86 1.20 -10.05 -9.34
N VAL A 87 0.31 -9.30 -8.71
CA VAL A 87 0.06 -7.89 -9.03
C VAL A 87 0.70 -7.03 -7.95
N SER A 88 1.40 -5.97 -8.34
CA SER A 88 1.97 -5.03 -7.39
C SER A 88 1.97 -3.57 -7.85
N VAL A 89 1.98 -2.65 -6.88
CA VAL A 89 2.15 -1.21 -7.07
C VAL A 89 3.18 -0.72 -6.07
N SER A 90 4.18 0.03 -6.53
CA SER A 90 5.25 0.57 -5.70
C SER A 90 5.12 2.08 -5.52
N PHE A 91 5.34 2.55 -4.28
CA PHE A 91 5.43 3.98 -3.93
C PHE A 91 6.81 4.26 -3.35
N ALA A 92 7.42 5.38 -3.72
CA ALA A 92 8.68 5.85 -3.13
C ALA A 92 8.46 7.21 -2.45
N GLY A 93 8.78 7.30 -1.17
CA GLY A 93 8.48 8.47 -0.32
C GLY A 93 7.17 8.34 0.45
N LEU A 94 6.72 9.46 1.00
CA LEU A 94 5.52 9.57 1.83
C LEU A 94 4.31 10.03 0.98
N PRO A 95 3.34 9.16 0.66
CA PRO A 95 2.23 9.47 -0.22
C PRO A 95 1.07 10.14 0.54
N LEU A 96 1.31 11.35 1.02
CA LEU A 96 0.30 12.20 1.66
C LEU A 96 -0.16 13.31 0.72
N GLY A 97 -1.14 14.11 1.18
CA GLY A 97 -1.70 15.21 0.40
C GLY A 97 -2.53 14.67 -0.78
N HIS A 98 -2.28 15.18 -1.99
CA HIS A 98 -2.99 14.77 -3.20
C HIS A 98 -2.79 13.28 -3.55
N GLU A 99 -1.63 12.72 -3.20
CA GLU A 99 -1.30 11.32 -3.47
C GLU A 99 -1.95 10.33 -2.50
N PHE A 100 -2.59 10.80 -1.43
CA PHE A 100 -3.30 9.91 -0.50
C PHE A 100 -4.46 9.19 -1.22
N SER A 101 -5.18 9.89 -2.10
CA SER A 101 -6.22 9.27 -2.93
C SER A 101 -5.65 8.17 -3.83
N SER A 102 -4.46 8.38 -4.40
CA SER A 102 -3.74 7.39 -5.21
C SER A 102 -3.41 6.14 -4.39
N LEU A 103 -2.96 6.32 -3.13
CA LEU A 103 -2.72 5.20 -2.21
C LEU A 103 -3.99 4.39 -1.94
N VAL A 104 -5.12 5.05 -1.63
CA VAL A 104 -6.38 4.35 -1.36
C VAL A 104 -6.86 3.58 -2.60
N LEU A 105 -6.78 4.17 -3.79
CA LEU A 105 -7.12 3.49 -5.03
C LEU A 105 -6.22 2.28 -5.29
N ALA A 106 -4.90 2.42 -5.07
CA ALA A 106 -3.96 1.32 -5.23
C ALA A 106 -4.26 0.15 -4.28
N LEU A 107 -4.58 0.42 -3.01
CA LEU A 107 -4.99 -0.62 -2.05
C LEU A 107 -6.22 -1.40 -2.54
N LEU A 108 -7.23 -0.70 -3.05
CA LEU A 108 -8.44 -1.32 -3.60
C LEU A 108 -8.14 -2.15 -4.85
N GLN A 109 -7.44 -1.56 -5.82
CA GLN A 109 -7.15 -2.20 -7.11
C GLN A 109 -6.25 -3.43 -6.95
N VAL A 110 -5.19 -3.33 -6.14
CA VAL A 110 -4.30 -4.48 -5.84
C VAL A 110 -5.07 -5.59 -5.13
N SER A 111 -6.06 -5.26 -4.29
CA SER A 111 -6.94 -6.27 -3.67
C SER A 111 -7.86 -7.00 -4.67
N GLY A 112 -8.01 -6.47 -5.89
CA GLY A 112 -8.90 -6.98 -6.94
C GLY A 112 -10.22 -6.21 -7.08
N TYR A 113 -10.38 -5.06 -6.42
CA TYR A 113 -11.56 -4.21 -6.61
C TYR A 113 -11.51 -3.55 -8.00
N ALA A 114 -12.54 -3.75 -8.81
CA ALA A 114 -12.58 -3.25 -10.18
C ALA A 114 -12.52 -1.72 -10.22
N PRO A 115 -11.70 -1.12 -11.10
CA PRO A 115 -11.66 0.33 -11.27
C PRO A 115 -13.01 0.82 -11.82
N LYS A 116 -13.44 2.00 -11.35
CA LYS A 116 -14.60 2.69 -11.91
C LYS A 116 -14.15 3.49 -13.12
N ILE A 117 -14.14 2.84 -14.28
CA ILE A 117 -13.87 3.48 -15.56
C ILE A 117 -15.25 3.72 -16.20
N SER A 118 -15.58 4.97 -16.50
CA SER A 118 -16.72 5.26 -17.38
C SER A 118 -16.27 5.02 -18.81
N ASP A 119 -17.12 4.42 -19.65
CA ASP A 119 -16.84 4.14 -21.07
C ASP A 119 -16.69 5.41 -21.94
N GLU A 120 -16.68 6.59 -21.34
CA GLU A 120 -16.44 7.88 -21.99
C GLU A 120 -14.97 8.32 -21.74
N GLN A 121 -14.09 7.96 -22.67
CA GLN A 121 -12.81 8.62 -22.91
C GLN A 121 -12.65 8.92 -24.40
#